data_AF-A0A3S5DN02-F1
#
_entry.id   AF-A0A3S5DN02-F1
#
_cell.length_a   1.000
_cell.length_b   1.000
_cell.length_c   1.000
_cell.angle_alpha   90.00
_cell.angle_beta   90.00
_cell.angle_gamma   90.00
#
_symmetry.space_group_name_H-M   'P 1'
#
loop_
_entity.id
_entity.type
_entity.pdbx_description
1 polymer ?
#
loop_
_entity_poly.entity_id
_entity_poly.type
_entity_poly.pdbx_seq_one_letter_code
_entity_poly.pdbx_strand_id
1 'polypeptide(L)' 'MPQRRAFARSLTRLRAVPVDGLSLATRTLVTASTPGADMTPGQLDYTSRPLDVALQQDGWLVVQAADGA' A
#
# COMPACT_ATOMS: atom_id res chain seq x y z
N MET A 1 18.39 -7.08 -4.32
CA MET A 1 17.08 -7.59 -4.79
C MET A 1 16.60 -6.70 -5.93
N PRO A 2 15.99 -7.23 -6.99
CA PRO A 2 15.46 -6.40 -8.08
C PRO A 2 14.30 -5.52 -7.58
N GLN A 3 14.26 -4.26 -8.03
CA GLN A 3 13.22 -3.28 -7.68
C GLN A 3 11.93 -3.58 -8.48
N ARG A 4 10.76 -3.52 -7.83
CA ARG A 4 9.46 -3.58 -8.53
C ARG A 4 9.06 -2.19 -9.01
N ARG A 5 8.78 -2.04 -10.32
CA ARG A 5 8.26 -0.80 -10.92
C ARG A 5 6.85 -0.52 -10.41
N ALA A 6 6.52 0.77 -10.21
CA ALA A 6 5.19 1.25 -9.82
C ALA A 6 4.60 0.58 -8.56
N PHE A 7 5.45 0.17 -7.61
CA PHE A 7 5.01 -0.48 -6.37
C PHE A 7 4.78 0.53 -5.25
N ALA A 8 3.57 0.57 -4.72
CA ALA A 8 3.26 1.28 -3.46
C ALA A 8 3.49 0.33 -2.28
N ARG A 9 4.25 0.79 -1.27
CA ARG A 9 4.59 -0.04 -0.11
C ARG A 9 3.46 0.00 0.92
N SER A 10 2.97 -1.18 1.33
CA SER A 10 2.00 -1.29 2.42
C SER A 10 2.58 -0.87 3.78
N LEU A 11 1.80 -0.14 4.56
CA LEU A 11 2.15 0.28 5.92
C LEU A 11 1.31 -0.49 6.95
N THR A 12 1.98 -1.21 7.84
CA THR A 12 1.33 -1.96 8.93
C THR A 12 1.15 -1.09 10.16
N ARG A 13 -0.01 -1.22 10.81
CA ARG A 13 -0.30 -0.59 12.11
C ARG A 13 -0.71 -1.64 13.12
N LEU A 14 -0.18 -1.50 14.34
CA LEU A 14 -0.51 -2.35 15.49
C LEU A 14 -1.34 -1.53 16.49
N ARG A 15 -2.42 -2.12 17.00
CA ARG A 15 -3.25 -1.51 18.06
C ARG A 15 -3.44 -2.51 19.20
N ALA A 16 -3.26 -2.01 20.42
CA ALA A 16 -3.63 -2.70 21.66
C ALA A 16 -5.15 -2.77 21.79
N VAL A 17 -5.68 -3.96 22.03
CA VAL A 17 -7.10 -4.21 22.27
C VAL A 17 -7.25 -4.79 23.67
N PRO A 18 -7.93 -4.08 24.59
CA PRO A 18 -8.21 -4.62 25.93
C PRO A 18 -9.14 -5.83 25.82
N VAL A 19 -8.96 -6.78 26.74
CA VAL A 19 -9.84 -7.94 26.84
C VAL A 19 -10.97 -7.62 27.82
N ASP A 20 -12.21 -7.63 27.33
CA ASP A 20 -13.39 -7.44 28.17
C ASP A 20 -13.73 -8.75 28.91
N GLY A 21 -13.87 -8.70 30.25
CA GLY A 21 -14.25 -9.86 31.07
C GLY A 21 -13.94 -9.70 32.56
N LEU A 22 -14.32 -10.68 33.39
CA LEU A 22 -14.10 -10.71 34.85
C LEU A 22 -12.62 -10.80 35.30
N SER A 23 -11.67 -10.66 34.37
CA SER A 23 -10.24 -10.67 34.67
C SER A 23 -9.72 -9.28 35.03
N LEU A 24 -8.58 -9.22 35.73
CA LEU A 24 -7.86 -7.97 35.97
C LEU A 24 -7.51 -7.28 34.63
N ALA A 25 -7.64 -5.94 34.57
CA ALA A 25 -7.45 -5.10 33.37
C ALA A 25 -6.01 -5.11 32.80
N THR A 26 -5.15 -6.01 33.27
CA THR A 26 -3.74 -6.15 32.87
C THR A 26 -3.55 -6.98 31.60
N ARG A 27 -4.60 -7.59 31.03
CA ARG A 27 -4.51 -8.42 29.82
C ARG A 27 -4.92 -7.64 28.57
N THR A 28 -3.96 -7.46 27.66
CA THR A 28 -4.13 -6.77 26.37
C THR A 28 -3.66 -7.68 25.24
N LEU A 29 -4.41 -7.74 24.15
CA LEU A 29 -4.00 -8.41 22.90
C LEU A 29 -3.61 -7.38 21.84
N VAL A 30 -2.89 -7.82 20.80
CA VAL A 30 -2.46 -6.94 19.69
C VAL A 30 -3.19 -7.34 18.42
N THR A 31 -3.78 -6.36 17.73
CA THR A 31 -4.36 -6.54 16.39
C THR A 31 -3.51 -5.79 15.36
N ALA A 32 -3.24 -6.45 14.23
CA ALA A 32 -2.55 -5.86 13.08
C ALA A 32 -3.55 -5.46 11.99
N SER A 33 -3.26 -4.36 11.31
CA SER A 33 -4.02 -3.88 10.15
C SER A 33 -3.08 -3.22 9.14
N THR A 34 -3.54 -3.09 7.89
CA THR A 34 -2.81 -2.41 6.82
C THR A 34 -3.63 -1.23 6.30
N PRO A 35 -3.80 -0.16 7.10
CA PRO A 35 -4.75 0.91 6.78
C PRO A 35 -4.25 1.88 5.69
N GLY A 36 -3.02 1.74 5.21
CA GLY A 36 -2.47 2.67 4.22
C GLY A 36 -1.28 2.12 3.45
N ALA A 37 -0.87 2.89 2.46
CA ALA A 37 0.33 2.66 1.66
C ALA A 37 1.15 3.96 1.59
N ASP A 38 2.47 3.80 1.48
CA ASP A 38 3.37 4.88 1.11
C ASP A 38 3.25 5.11 -0.41
N MET A 39 2.72 6.27 -0.77
CA MET A 39 2.47 6.69 -2.14
C MET A 39 3.62 7.57 -2.69
N THR A 40 4.73 7.69 -1.96
CA THR A 40 5.92 8.42 -2.44
C THR A 40 6.42 7.79 -3.74
N PRO A 41 6.57 8.54 -4.84
CA PRO A 41 7.07 8.00 -6.09
C PRO A 41 8.46 7.38 -5.93
N GLY A 42 8.64 6.17 -6.49
CA GLY A 42 9.94 5.52 -6.56
C GLY A 42 10.84 6.11 -7.65
N GLN A 43 12.04 5.54 -7.77
CA GLN A 43 12.98 5.89 -8.85
C GLN A 43 12.37 5.63 -10.24
N LEU A 44 12.67 6.54 -11.17
CA LEU A 44 12.26 6.45 -12.58
C LEU A 44 13.43 6.00 -13.44
N ASP A 45 13.22 4.98 -14.27
CA ASP A 45 14.15 4.60 -15.32
C ASP A 45 13.62 5.06 -16.68
N TYR A 46 14.44 5.80 -17.43
CA TYR A 46 14.10 6.19 -18.80
C TYR A 46 14.46 5.05 -19.76
N THR A 47 13.46 4.56 -20.50
CA THR A 47 13.57 3.32 -21.29
C THR A 47 13.78 3.55 -22.80
N SER A 48 13.67 4.78 -23.27
CA SER A 48 13.76 5.16 -24.69
C SER A 48 12.69 4.50 -25.59
N ARG A 49 11.65 3.89 -25.00
CA ARG A 49 10.56 3.27 -25.74
C ARG A 49 9.41 4.26 -25.89
N PRO A 50 8.89 4.47 -27.10
CA PRO A 50 7.89 5.52 -27.35
C PRO A 50 6.54 5.27 -26.68
N LEU A 51 6.28 4.04 -26.22
CA LEU A 51 5.02 3.66 -25.56
C LEU A 51 5.15 3.50 -24.03
N ASP A 52 6.34 3.71 -23.47
CA ASP A 52 6.53 3.63 -22.02
C ASP A 52 6.19 5.00 -21.41
N VAL A 53 5.20 5.01 -20.52
CA VAL A 53 4.72 6.23 -19.85
C VAL A 53 4.89 6.13 -18.35
N ALA A 54 5.26 7.25 -17.73
CA ALA A 54 5.27 7.44 -16.28
C ALA A 54 4.45 8.69 -15.95
N LEU A 55 3.66 8.60 -14.87
CA LEU A 55 2.87 9.73 -14.40
C LEU A 55 3.71 10.58 -13.43
N GLN A 56 3.46 11.90 -13.44
CA GLN A 56 3.92 12.80 -12.39
C GLN A 56 3.06 12.59 -11.11
N GLN A 57 3.36 13.36 -10.08
CA GLN A 57 2.75 13.26 -8.75
C GLN A 57 1.21 13.25 -8.83
N ASP A 58 0.59 12.42 -7.99
CA ASP A 58 -0.87 12.37 -7.77
C ASP A 58 -1.75 11.97 -8.98
N GLY A 59 -1.19 11.21 -9.94
CA GLY A 59 -1.91 10.68 -11.11
C GLY A 59 -2.21 9.18 -11.07
N TRP A 60 -3.27 8.75 -11.75
CA TRP A 60 -3.62 7.34 -11.96
C TRP A 60 -3.80 7.03 -13.45
N LEU A 61 -3.38 5.82 -13.85
CA LEU A 61 -3.75 5.25 -15.15
C LEU A 61 -5.07 4.51 -14.99
N VAL A 62 -6.07 4.91 -15.78
CA VAL A 62 -7.35 4.20 -15.86
C VAL A 62 -7.32 3.34 -17.11
N VAL A 63 -7.66 2.06 -16.94
CA VAL A 63 -7.77 1.10 -18.03
C VAL A 63 -9.14 0.45 -17.95
N GLN A 64 -9.76 0.22 -19.10
CA GLN A 64 -11.00 -0.53 -19.19
C GLN A 64 -10.69 -1.99 -19.46
N ALA A 65 -11.35 -2.90 -18.76
CA ALA A 65 -11.23 -4.32 -19.02
C ALA A 65 -11.84 -4.66 -20.39
N ALA A 66 -11.46 -5.81 -20.95
CA ALA A 66 -11.92 -6.22 -22.28
C ALA A 66 -13.45 -6.41 -22.37
N ASP A 67 -14.10 -6.74 -21.24
CA ASP A 67 -15.55 -6.85 -21.09
C ASP A 67 -16.23 -5.49 -20.84
N GLY A 68 -15.45 -4.41 -20.77
CA GLY A 68 -15.93 -3.06 -20.56
C GLY A 68 -16.02 -2.63 -19.10
N ALA A 69 -15.66 -3.49 -18.13
CA ALA A 69 -15.64 -3.16 -16.71
C ALA A 69 -14.50 -2.20 -16.32
#